data_AF-A0A965XWJ8-F1
#
_entry.id   AF-A0A965XWJ8-F1
#
_cell.length_a   1.000
_cell.length_b   1.000
_cell.length_c   1.000
_cell.angle_alpha   90.00
_cell.angle_beta   90.00
_cell.angle_gamma   90.00
#
_symmetry.space_group_name_H-M   'P 1'
#
loop_
_entity.id
_entity.type
_entity.pdbx_description
1 polymer ?
#
loop_
_entity_poly.entity_id
_entity_poly.type
_entity_poly.pdbx_seq_one_letter_code
_entity_poly.pdbx_strand_id
1 'polypeptide(L)'
;MNLFDVYKLWPIEPVKGEGCTIYDRDGVEYLDMYGGHAVISVGHSHPYYTGMIKDQLNNLAFYSNSVQNPLQRKLAYDLGKMCGYEEYSLFLSNSGAEANENAIKLA
;
A
#
# COMPACT_ATOMS: atom_id res chain seq x y z
N MET A 1 -9.13 16.28 21.20
CA MET A 1 -7.69 16.16 20.90
C MET A 1 -7.49 16.64 19.47
N ASN A 2 -6.46 17.43 19.19
CA ASN A 2 -6.17 17.94 17.84
C ASN A 2 -5.03 17.12 17.22
N LEU A 3 -5.00 17.04 15.89
CA LEU A 3 -3.85 16.48 15.17
C LEU A 3 -2.64 17.42 15.31
N PHE A 4 -1.44 16.83 15.28
CA PHE A 4 -0.20 17.62 15.23
C PHE A 4 0.00 18.16 13.82
N ASP A 5 0.26 19.47 13.71
CA ASP A 5 0.31 20.16 12.42
C ASP A 5 1.65 19.94 11.70
N VAL A 6 1.72 18.85 10.94
CA VAL A 6 2.91 18.42 10.19
C VAL A 6 2.72 18.48 8.67
N TYR A 7 1.49 18.72 8.20
CA TYR A 7 1.16 18.75 6.76
C TYR A 7 0.34 19.98 6.42
N LYS A 8 0.73 20.67 5.34
CA LYS A 8 -0.13 21.66 4.71
C LYS A 8 -1.24 20.95 3.93
N LEU A 9 -2.48 21.08 4.40
CA LEU A 9 -3.64 20.46 3.78
C LEU A 9 -4.25 21.35 2.69
N TRP A 10 -4.75 20.70 1.65
CA TRP A 10 -5.66 21.32 0.69
C TRP A 10 -7.08 21.23 1.26
N PRO A 11 -7.95 22.23 1.04
CA PRO A 11 -9.33 22.21 1.52
C PRO A 11 -10.22 21.32 0.62
N ILE A 12 -9.80 20.07 0.41
CA ILE A 12 -10.51 19.05 -0.36
C ILE A 12 -10.75 17.89 0.60
N GLU A 13 -11.99 17.41 0.69
CA GLU A 13 -12.38 16.27 1.52
C GLU A 13 -12.86 15.12 0.61
N PRO A 14 -11.95 14.25 0.15
CA PRO A 14 -12.31 13.13 -0.72
C PRO A 14 -13.16 12.10 0.03
N VAL A 15 -14.29 11.69 -0.55
CA VAL A 15 -15.22 10.69 0.02
C VAL A 15 -15.39 9.45 -0.83
N LYS A 16 -15.04 9.51 -2.13
CA LYS A 16 -15.04 8.37 -3.05
C LYS A 16 -13.83 8.47 -3.97
N GLY A 17 -13.24 7.32 -4.34
CA GLY A 17 -12.25 7.26 -5.41
C GLY A 17 -12.49 6.03 -6.28
N GLU A 18 -12.31 6.19 -7.59
CA GLU A 18 -12.47 5.16 -8.61
C GLU A 18 -11.51 5.41 -9.78
N GLY A 19 -10.66 4.43 -10.10
CA GLY A 19 -9.67 4.59 -11.16
C GLY A 19 -8.69 5.74 -10.85
N CYS A 20 -8.53 6.69 -11.77
CA CYS A 20 -7.70 7.88 -11.55
C CYS A 20 -8.49 9.08 -11.01
N THR A 21 -9.70 8.89 -10.51
CA THR A 21 -10.59 9.97 -10.10
C THR A 21 -10.93 9.90 -8.62
N ILE A 22 -10.98 11.05 -7.96
CA ILE A 22 -11.57 11.21 -6.62
C ILE A 22 -12.76 12.18 -6.66
N TYR A 23 -13.69 11.99 -5.74
CA TYR A 23 -14.87 12.83 -5.57
C TYR A 23 -14.86 13.37 -4.15
N ASP A 24 -15.03 14.68 -3.99
CA ASP A 24 -15.19 15.29 -2.67
C ASP A 24 -16.62 15.15 -2.12
N ARG A 25 -16.83 15.60 -0.89
CA ARG A 25 -18.13 15.57 -0.21
C ARG A 25 -19.24 16.33 -0.94
N ASP A 26 -18.89 17.37 -1.69
CA ASP A 26 -19.84 18.19 -2.45
C ASP A 26 -20.09 17.62 -3.86
N GLY A 27 -19.45 16.49 -4.19
CA GLY A 27 -19.59 15.77 -5.46
C GLY A 27 -18.69 16.30 -6.57
N VAL A 28 -17.72 17.17 -6.26
CA VAL A 28 -16.75 17.69 -7.24
C VAL A 28 -15.79 16.57 -7.62
N GLU A 29 -15.62 16.39 -8.92
CA GLU A 29 -14.72 15.41 -9.50
C GLU A 29 -13.32 15.99 -9.69
N TYR A 30 -12.29 15.24 -9.29
CA TYR A 30 -10.89 15.58 -9.49
C TYR A 30 -10.16 14.42 -10.17
N LEU A 31 -9.47 14.73 -11.27
CA LEU A 31 -8.48 13.83 -11.84
C LEU A 31 -7.23 13.81 -10.95
N ASP A 32 -6.96 12.67 -10.32
CA ASP A 32 -5.81 12.46 -9.44
C ASP A 32 -4.57 12.10 -10.25
N MET A 33 -3.72 13.11 -10.48
CA MET A 33 -2.39 12.96 -11.09
C MET A 33 -1.27 12.80 -10.06
N TYR A 34 -1.61 12.63 -8.79
CA TYR A 34 -0.68 12.54 -7.67
C TYR A 34 -0.54 11.10 -7.12
N GLY A 35 -1.65 10.37 -7.05
CA GLY A 35 -1.68 8.99 -6.59
C GLY A 35 -1.23 8.80 -5.14
N GLY A 36 -1.31 9.85 -4.31
CA GLY A 36 -0.99 9.81 -2.89
C GLY A 36 0.48 9.45 -2.61
N HIS A 37 1.43 10.24 -3.12
CA HIS A 37 2.86 9.88 -3.13
C HIS A 37 3.16 8.61 -3.94
N ALA A 38 2.50 8.47 -5.10
CA ALA A 38 2.62 7.31 -5.98
C ALA A 38 2.27 5.95 -5.34
N VAL A 39 1.43 5.94 -4.29
CA VAL A 39 1.00 4.73 -3.60
C VAL A 39 -0.04 3.95 -4.42
N ILE A 40 -1.05 4.63 -4.95
CA ILE A 40 -2.20 3.96 -5.61
C ILE A 40 -1.96 3.72 -7.10
N SER A 41 -0.95 2.91 -7.42
CA SER A 41 -0.50 2.66 -8.80
C SER A 41 -1.53 1.97 -9.71
N VAL A 42 -2.50 1.24 -9.13
CA VAL A 42 -3.56 0.52 -9.86
C VAL A 42 -4.89 1.30 -9.91
N GLY A 43 -4.89 2.54 -9.44
CA GLY A 43 -6.09 3.36 -9.32
C GLY A 43 -6.91 3.09 -8.05
N HIS A 44 -7.68 4.10 -7.65
CA HIS A 44 -8.51 4.10 -6.45
C HIS A 44 -9.55 2.99 -6.50
N SER A 45 -9.72 2.30 -5.36
CA SER A 45 -10.74 1.27 -5.13
C SER A 45 -10.79 0.16 -6.19
N HIS A 46 -9.65 -0.18 -6.81
CA HIS A 46 -9.60 -1.19 -7.87
C HIS A 46 -10.30 -2.50 -7.42
N PRO A 47 -11.31 -3.02 -8.16
CA PRO A 47 -12.18 -4.11 -7.69
C PRO A 47 -11.42 -5.38 -7.31
N TYR A 48 -10.39 -5.75 -8.09
CA TYR A 48 -9.54 -6.90 -7.78
C TYR A 48 -8.79 -6.73 -6.45
N TYR A 49 -8.17 -5.57 -6.23
CA TYR A 49 -7.41 -5.28 -5.00
C TYR A 49 -8.33 -5.28 -3.77
N THR A 50 -9.45 -4.57 -3.85
CA THR A 50 -10.40 -4.47 -2.74
C THR A 50 -11.07 -5.82 -2.43
N GLY A 51 -11.35 -6.64 -3.44
CA GLY A 51 -11.83 -8.01 -3.27
C GLY A 51 -10.85 -8.89 -2.50
N MET A 52 -9.59 -8.95 -2.96
CA MET A 52 -8.54 -9.76 -2.32
C MET A 52 -8.28 -9.33 -0.86
N ILE A 53 -8.30 -8.02 -0.57
CA ILE A 53 -8.16 -7.52 0.80
C ILE A 53 -9.34 -7.95 1.66
N LYS A 54 -10.58 -7.82 1.19
CA LYS A 54 -11.78 -8.24 1.95
C LYS A 54 -11.75 -9.73 2.25
N ASP A 55 -11.40 -10.56 1.27
CA ASP A 55 -11.29 -12.00 1.45
C ASP A 55 -10.23 -12.34 2.50
N GLN A 56 -9.06 -11.70 2.46
CA GLN A 56 -8.03 -11.93 3.47
C GLN A 56 -8.47 -11.47 4.86
N LEU A 57 -9.13 -10.31 4.98
CA LEU A 57 -9.65 -9.81 6.27
C LEU A 57 -10.69 -10.74 6.89
N ASN A 58 -11.55 -11.35 6.07
CA ASN A 58 -12.55 -12.32 6.53
C ASN A 58 -11.92 -13.63 7.04
N ASN A 59 -10.71 -13.97 6.59
CA ASN A 59 -9.98 -15.16 7.01
C ASN A 59 -9.03 -14.87 8.19
N LEU A 60 -8.11 -13.92 8.02
CA LEU A 60 -7.14 -13.50 9.03
C LEU A 60 -6.57 -12.11 8.68
N ALA A 61 -6.86 -11.12 9.51
CA ALA A 61 -6.38 -9.74 9.31
C ALA A 61 -4.91 -9.55 9.70
N PHE A 62 -4.45 -10.18 10.79
CA PHE A 62 -3.10 -9.99 11.29
C PHE A 62 -2.64 -11.16 12.17
N TYR A 63 -1.37 -11.52 12.03
CA TYR A 63 -0.61 -12.26 13.02
C TYR A 63 0.87 -11.86 12.92
N SER A 64 1.64 -12.04 14.01
CA SER A 64 3.07 -11.70 14.03
C SER A 64 3.92 -12.59 13.10
N ASN A 65 5.17 -12.19 12.85
CA ASN A 65 6.16 -12.99 12.12
C ASN A 65 6.64 -14.25 12.86
N SER A 66 6.08 -14.58 14.01
CA SER A 66 6.45 -15.77 14.81
C SER A 66 5.80 -17.07 14.31
N VAL A 67 5.04 -17.03 13.21
CA VAL A 67 4.37 -18.20 12.62
C VAL A 67 4.56 -18.23 11.10
N GLN A 68 4.19 -19.35 10.50
CA GLN A 68 4.24 -19.52 9.05
C GLN A 68 3.11 -18.74 8.37
N ASN A 69 3.47 -17.92 7.39
CA ASN A 69 2.52 -17.23 6.51
C ASN A 69 2.82 -17.57 5.03
N PRO A 70 2.02 -18.44 4.39
CA PRO A 70 2.22 -18.81 2.99
C PRO A 70 2.19 -17.63 2.00
N LEU A 71 1.50 -16.53 2.32
CA LEU A 71 1.45 -15.34 1.46
C LEU A 71 2.81 -14.64 1.37
N GLN A 72 3.61 -14.65 2.43
CA GLN A 72 4.96 -14.10 2.41
C GLN A 72 5.86 -14.86 1.43
N ARG A 73 5.77 -16.21 1.41
CA ARG A 73 6.51 -17.05 0.47
C ARG A 73 6.07 -16.83 -0.98
N LYS A 74 4.75 -16.74 -1.19
CA LYS A 74 4.20 -16.43 -2.53
C LYS A 74 4.71 -15.08 -3.03
N LEU A 75 4.66 -14.05 -2.18
CA LEU A 75 5.17 -12.72 -2.53
C LEU A 75 6.67 -12.73 -2.83
N ALA A 76 7.49 -13.40 -2.01
CA ALA A 76 8.93 -13.50 -2.25
C ALA A 76 9.23 -14.15 -3.61
N TYR A 77 8.53 -15.24 -3.95
CA TYR A 77 8.68 -15.92 -5.22
C TYR A 77 8.25 -15.05 -6.42
N ASP A 78 7.05 -14.48 -6.36
CA ASP A 78 6.51 -13.65 -7.45
C ASP A 78 7.38 -12.41 -7.68
N LEU A 79 7.78 -11.73 -6.58
CA LEU A 79 8.62 -10.55 -6.65
C LEU A 79 9.99 -10.86 -7.23
N GLY A 80 10.67 -11.91 -6.73
CA GLY A 80 11.99 -12.33 -7.22
C GLY A 80 11.99 -12.59 -8.72
N LYS A 81 10.96 -13.26 -9.24
CA LYS A 81 10.76 -13.47 -10.67
C LYS A 81 10.53 -12.17 -11.44
N MET A 82 9.71 -11.28 -10.91
CA MET A 82 9.37 -10.02 -11.58
C MET A 82 10.56 -9.06 -11.68
N CYS A 83 11.46 -9.06 -10.69
CA CYS A 83 12.63 -8.18 -10.66
C CYS A 83 13.93 -8.85 -11.16
N GLY A 84 13.93 -10.15 -11.47
CA GLY A 84 15.11 -10.88 -11.91
C GLY A 84 16.10 -11.19 -10.78
N TYR A 85 15.65 -11.23 -9.53
CA TYR A 85 16.45 -11.50 -8.33
C TYR A 85 16.02 -12.79 -7.62
N GLU A 86 15.90 -13.87 -8.38
CA GLU A 86 15.39 -15.16 -7.91
C GLU A 86 16.25 -15.79 -6.79
N GLU A 87 17.54 -15.48 -6.78
CA GLU A 87 18.52 -15.96 -5.79
C GLU A 87 18.61 -15.05 -4.54
N TYR A 88 17.83 -13.97 -4.46
CA TYR A 88 17.88 -13.00 -3.36
C TYR A 88 16.87 -13.36 -2.26
N SER A 89 17.18 -12.94 -1.03
CA SER A 89 16.26 -13.07 0.11
C SER A 89 15.44 -11.79 0.29
N LEU A 90 14.13 -11.94 0.57
CA LEU A 90 13.22 -10.83 0.82
C LEU A 90 13.07 -10.54 2.32
N PHE A 91 13.32 -9.29 2.71
CA PHE A 91 12.92 -8.74 4.01
C PHE A 91 11.71 -7.81 3.83
N LEU A 92 10.63 -8.05 4.58
CA LEU A 92 9.40 -7.24 4.51
C LEU A 92 9.42 -6.12 5.56
N SER A 93 9.14 -4.90 5.11
CA SER A 93 8.96 -3.70 5.94
C SER A 93 7.66 -2.98 5.57
N ASN A 94 7.22 -2.06 6.41
CA ASN A 94 5.92 -1.38 6.25
C ASN A 94 6.02 -0.03 5.53
N SER A 95 7.20 0.56 5.48
CA SER A 95 7.42 1.87 4.86
C SER A 95 8.73 1.92 4.07
N GLY A 96 8.84 2.92 3.19
CA GLY A 96 10.08 3.21 2.47
C GLY A 96 11.23 3.61 3.41
N ALA A 97 10.93 4.31 4.50
CA ALA A 97 11.94 4.64 5.51
C ALA A 97 12.49 3.39 6.20
N GLU A 98 11.62 2.47 6.63
CA GLU A 98 12.04 1.20 7.22
C GLU A 98 12.85 0.35 6.23
N ALA A 99 12.49 0.34 4.95
CA ALA A 99 13.22 -0.37 3.91
C ALA A 99 14.66 0.18 3.79
N ASN A 100 14.81 1.50 3.73
CA ASN A 100 16.12 2.15 3.62
C ASN A 100 16.97 1.95 4.89
N GLU A 101 16.38 2.07 6.07
CA GLU A 101 17.08 1.81 7.34
C GLU A 101 17.60 0.38 7.43
N ASN A 102 16.82 -0.62 7.00
CA ASN A 102 17.28 -2.00 6.96
C ASN A 102 18.36 -2.23 5.90
N ALA A 103 18.23 -1.59 4.72
CA ALA A 103 19.25 -1.68 3.69
C ALA A 103 20.60 -1.13 4.18
N ILE A 104 20.60 0.02 4.88
CA ILE A 104 21.81 0.61 5.46
C ILE A 104 22.42 -0.31 6.53
N LYS A 105 21.60 -1.00 7.33
CA LYS A 105 22.08 -1.93 8.36
C LYS A 105 22.63 -3.24 7.81
N LEU A 106 22.23 -3.63 6.60
CA LEU A 106 22.70 -4.84 5.92
C LEU A 106 24.01 -4.62 5.15
N ALA A 107 24.27 -3.39 4.70
CA ALA A 107 25.47 -2.98 3.96
C ALA A 107 26.72 -2.94 4.87
#